data_AF-A0A968LUP4-F1
#
_entry.id   AF-A0A968LUP4-F1
#
_cell.length_a   1.000
_cell.length_b   1.000
_cell.length_c   1.000
_cell.angle_alpha   90.00
_cell.angle_beta   90.00
_cell.angle_gamma   90.00
#
_symmetry.space_group_name_H-M   'P 1'
#
loop_
_entity.id
_entity.type
_entity.pdbx_description
1 polymer ?
#
loop_
_entity_poly.entity_id
_entity_poly.type
_entity_poly.pdbx_seq_one_letter_code
_entity_poly.pdbx_strand_id
1 'polypeptide(L)'
;MTGMDAAGQATGHLEQAQLYVPASVTIDSWVASKNAWISEVDLDLIECKLHGQKRVSVTFDDFSKTYPDWEADQLQHLKDDFNSILNAPSLAAYSQRVRRNRERYGHEPTLLKRLDILTHKRFLFTNHLKHKDASAYSAPLDRSMRFLDKKLMKFGQYRAEDAINPMVNAWAIVNNLRQFLPDAKKAGQSLAEHFGVQLKGISWMQALNLCTVGNLDAMLPSTF
;
A
#
# COMPACT_ATOMS: atom_id res chain seq x y z
N MET A 1 -19.17 -3.80 13.16
CA MET A 1 -18.16 -4.17 12.12
C MET A 1 -17.79 -5.62 12.32
N THR A 2 -18.27 -6.53 11.47
CA THR A 2 -17.85 -7.94 11.49
C THR A 2 -16.58 -8.08 10.65
N GLY A 3 -15.42 -7.87 11.28
CA GLY A 3 -14.10 -8.18 10.71
C GLY A 3 -13.82 -9.69 10.73
N MET A 4 -12.77 -10.12 10.02
CA MET A 4 -12.32 -11.54 10.01
C MET A 4 -12.13 -12.09 11.42
N ASP A 5 -11.71 -11.25 12.37
CA ASP A 5 -11.53 -11.63 13.78
C ASP A 5 -12.85 -11.98 14.47
N ALA A 6 -13.94 -11.27 14.17
CA ALA A 6 -15.27 -11.58 14.71
C ALA A 6 -15.82 -12.89 14.11
N ALA A 7 -15.51 -13.17 12.85
CA ALA A 7 -15.85 -14.44 12.21
C ALA A 7 -15.00 -15.60 12.77
N GLY A 8 -13.71 -15.37 13.03
CA GLY A 8 -12.83 -16.35 13.68
C GLY A 8 -13.19 -16.60 15.15
N GLN A 9 -13.63 -15.57 15.88
CA GLN A 9 -14.18 -15.71 17.24
C GLN A 9 -15.51 -16.46 17.24
N ALA A 10 -16.43 -16.11 16.33
CA ALA A 10 -17.72 -16.79 16.21
C ALA A 10 -17.60 -18.26 15.80
N THR A 11 -16.50 -18.64 15.14
CA THR A 11 -16.21 -20.02 14.75
C THR A 11 -15.30 -20.75 15.75
N GLY A 12 -14.89 -20.09 16.83
CA GLY A 12 -14.01 -20.67 17.85
C GLY A 12 -12.55 -20.88 17.42
N HIS A 13 -12.14 -20.28 16.32
CA HIS A 13 -10.79 -20.39 15.75
C HIS A 13 -9.85 -19.25 16.15
N LEU A 14 -10.35 -18.22 16.83
CA LEU A 14 -9.54 -17.14 17.40
C LEU A 14 -9.95 -16.87 18.86
N GLU A 15 -9.03 -17.11 19.80
CA GLU A 15 -9.19 -16.63 21.17
C GLU A 15 -8.96 -15.11 21.24
N GLN A 16 -9.55 -14.43 22.22
CA GLN A 16 -9.45 -12.96 22.37
C GLN A 16 -8.00 -12.47 22.51
N ALA A 17 -7.10 -13.30 23.05
CA ALA A 17 -5.66 -13.05 23.15
C ALA A 17 -4.90 -13.11 21.80
N GLN A 18 -5.57 -13.50 20.72
CA GLN A 18 -5.00 -13.63 19.37
C GLN A 18 -5.41 -12.48 18.44
N LEU A 19 -6.08 -11.45 18.95
CA LEU A 19 -6.42 -10.24 18.18
C LEU A 19 -5.14 -9.53 17.74
N TYR A 20 -4.90 -9.52 16.44
CA TYR A 20 -3.74 -8.85 15.85
C TYR A 20 -3.88 -7.33 15.98
N VAL A 21 -3.03 -6.71 16.78
CA VAL A 21 -2.87 -5.26 16.83
C VAL A 21 -1.61 -4.88 16.07
N PRO A 22 -1.71 -4.20 14.91
CA PRO A 22 -0.54 -3.85 14.12
C PRO A 22 0.30 -2.81 14.85
N ALA A 23 1.61 -3.08 15.02
CA ALA A 23 2.55 -2.09 15.55
C ALA A 23 2.87 -0.96 14.55
N SER A 24 2.64 -1.20 13.25
CA SER A 24 2.78 -0.20 12.19
C SER A 24 1.90 -0.53 10.99
N VAL A 25 1.61 0.49 10.19
CA VAL A 25 0.90 0.32 8.91
C VAL A 25 1.47 1.26 7.85
N THR A 26 1.61 0.73 6.64
CA THR A 26 2.10 1.48 5.49
C THR A 26 0.97 1.94 4.62
N ILE A 27 0.71 3.24 4.65
CA ILE A 27 -0.40 3.87 3.96
C ILE A 27 0.06 4.59 2.69
N ASP A 28 -0.89 4.72 1.77
CA ASP A 28 -0.84 5.78 0.77
C ASP A 28 -1.22 7.09 1.48
N SER A 29 -0.57 8.23 1.19
CA SER A 29 -0.85 9.59 1.72
C SER A 29 -2.33 10.08 1.72
N TRP A 30 -3.31 9.22 1.44
CA TRP A 30 -4.72 9.50 1.54
C TRP A 30 -5.13 9.75 3.00
N VAL A 31 -5.62 10.96 3.24
CA VAL A 31 -5.89 11.49 4.59
C VAL A 31 -6.94 10.66 5.33
N ALA A 32 -7.95 10.13 4.64
CA ALA A 32 -8.99 9.35 5.31
C ALA A 32 -8.46 8.04 5.90
N SER A 33 -7.66 7.27 5.14
CA SER A 33 -7.01 6.06 5.68
C SER A 33 -6.10 6.40 6.86
N LYS A 34 -5.29 7.46 6.73
CA LYS A 34 -4.47 7.96 7.85
C LYS A 34 -5.31 8.25 9.10
N ASN A 35 -6.40 8.99 8.95
CA ASN A 35 -7.25 9.41 10.05
C ASN A 35 -7.96 8.23 10.71
N ALA A 36 -8.39 7.24 9.93
CA ALA A 36 -8.98 6.01 10.47
C ALA A 36 -7.97 5.21 11.29
N TRP A 37 -6.72 5.06 10.82
CA TRP A 37 -5.72 4.32 11.58
C TRP A 37 -5.40 4.98 12.92
N ILE A 38 -5.21 6.31 12.95
CA ILE A 38 -4.87 7.03 14.18
C ILE A 38 -6.03 7.17 15.16
N SER A 39 -7.29 7.00 14.72
CA SER A 39 -8.46 7.05 15.62
C SER A 39 -8.67 5.73 16.34
N GLU A 40 -8.34 4.61 15.70
CA GLU A 40 -8.65 3.28 16.21
C GLU A 40 -7.46 2.57 16.88
N VAL A 41 -6.21 2.89 16.50
CA VAL A 41 -5.04 2.12 16.92
C VAL A 41 -3.84 3.04 17.21
N ASP A 42 -3.16 2.80 18.33
CA ASP A 42 -1.84 3.38 18.60
C ASP A 42 -0.76 2.62 17.83
N LEU A 43 -0.27 3.21 16.74
CA LEU A 43 0.67 2.58 15.82
C LEU A 43 1.61 3.58 15.15
N ASP A 44 2.71 3.07 14.60
CA ASP A 44 3.60 3.87 13.75
C ASP A 44 3.07 3.90 12.30
N LEU A 45 2.72 5.08 11.82
CA LEU A 45 2.37 5.28 10.41
C LEU A 45 3.61 5.33 9.52
N ILE A 46 3.54 4.62 8.40
CA ILE A 46 4.58 4.60 7.36
C ILE A 46 3.99 5.14 6.07
N GLU A 47 4.72 6.03 5.40
CA GLU A 47 4.34 6.51 4.08
C GLU A 47 4.92 5.60 2.98
N CYS A 48 4.06 5.17 2.06
CA CYS A 48 4.47 4.32 0.95
C CYS A 48 5.58 4.97 0.10
N LYS A 49 6.74 4.32 0.05
CA LYS A 49 7.92 4.74 -0.68
C LYS A 49 7.67 4.90 -2.17
N LEU A 50 6.94 3.98 -2.80
CA LEU A 50 6.57 4.06 -4.21
C LEU A 50 5.76 5.33 -4.51
N HIS A 51 4.87 5.73 -3.62
CA HIS A 51 4.11 6.97 -3.78
C HIS A 51 4.97 8.21 -3.55
N GLY A 52 5.95 8.15 -2.65
CA GLY A 52 7.01 9.14 -2.55
C GLY A 52 7.74 9.33 -3.89
N GLN A 53 8.23 8.24 -4.49
CA GLN A 53 8.98 8.26 -5.75
C GLN A 53 8.14 8.74 -6.94
N LYS A 54 6.86 8.36 -7.01
CA LYS A 54 5.93 8.86 -8.03
C LYS A 54 5.73 10.37 -7.91
N ARG A 55 5.56 10.89 -6.69
CA ARG A 55 5.40 12.34 -6.44
C ARG A 55 6.67 13.12 -6.78
N VAL A 56 7.82 12.52 -6.51
CA VAL A 56 9.13 13.03 -6.93
C VAL A 56 9.20 13.09 -8.47
N SER A 57 8.82 12.01 -9.17
CA SER A 57 8.79 11.98 -10.64
C SER A 57 7.87 13.05 -11.24
N VAL A 58 6.64 13.20 -10.70
CA VAL A 58 5.71 14.26 -11.14
C VAL A 58 6.30 15.66 -10.94
N THR A 59 7.01 15.90 -9.83
CA THR A 59 7.70 17.18 -9.62
C THR A 59 8.74 17.45 -10.71
N PHE A 60 9.44 16.43 -11.21
CA PHE A 60 10.39 16.60 -12.30
C PHE A 60 9.73 16.77 -13.65
N ASP A 61 8.61 16.09 -13.91
CA ASP A 61 7.83 16.30 -15.12
C ASP A 61 7.30 17.75 -15.20
N ASP A 62 6.98 18.36 -14.06
CA ASP A 62 6.56 19.77 -14.00
C ASP A 62 7.76 20.73 -14.08
N PHE A 63 8.89 20.36 -13.47
CA PHE A 63 10.13 21.12 -13.55
C PHE A 63 10.68 21.19 -14.99
N SER A 64 10.75 20.06 -15.70
CA SER A 64 11.30 20.00 -17.07
C SER A 64 10.47 20.78 -18.08
N LYS A 65 9.15 20.88 -17.90
CA LYS A 65 8.30 21.77 -18.69
C LYS A 65 8.61 23.24 -18.50
N THR A 66 9.09 23.61 -17.30
CA THR A 66 9.45 24.99 -16.95
C THR A 66 10.88 25.31 -17.41
N TYR A 67 11.75 24.30 -17.46
CA TYR A 67 13.15 24.40 -17.86
C TYR A 67 13.47 23.46 -19.03
N PRO A 68 12.98 23.77 -20.25
CA PRO A 68 13.13 22.90 -21.41
C PRO A 68 14.58 22.74 -21.87
N ASP A 69 15.47 23.67 -21.49
CA ASP A 69 16.88 23.67 -21.87
C ASP A 69 17.75 22.71 -21.02
N TRP A 70 17.15 22.03 -20.03
CA TRP A 70 17.88 21.04 -19.25
C TRP A 70 18.02 19.73 -20.02
N GLU A 71 19.24 19.22 -20.05
CA GLU A 71 19.55 17.96 -20.69
C GLU A 71 18.97 16.76 -19.91
N ALA A 72 18.71 15.67 -20.63
CA ALA A 72 18.07 14.49 -20.06
C ALA A 72 18.87 13.86 -18.90
N ASP A 73 20.20 13.91 -18.98
CA ASP A 73 21.12 13.45 -17.93
C ASP A 73 21.03 14.32 -16.67
N GLN A 74 20.96 15.65 -16.82
CA GLN A 74 20.79 16.59 -15.71
C GLN A 74 19.47 16.35 -14.98
N LEU A 75 18.38 16.14 -15.72
CA LEU A 75 17.08 15.82 -15.15
C LEU A 75 17.11 14.46 -14.41
N GLN A 76 17.81 13.48 -14.95
CA GLN A 76 17.97 12.17 -14.33
C GLN A 76 18.81 12.26 -13.04
N HIS A 77 19.91 13.00 -13.04
CA HIS A 77 20.73 13.25 -11.85
C HIS A 77 19.93 13.91 -10.72
N LEU A 78 19.16 14.94 -11.07
CA LEU A 78 18.26 15.61 -10.14
C LEU A 78 17.23 14.62 -9.55
N LYS A 79 16.70 13.71 -10.38
CA LYS A 79 15.79 12.66 -9.93
C LYS A 79 16.43 11.66 -8.99
N ASP A 80 17.66 11.28 -9.26
CA ASP A 80 18.41 10.36 -8.43
C ASP A 80 18.75 10.97 -7.07
N ASP A 81 19.07 12.27 -7.02
CA ASP A 81 19.27 12.99 -5.76
C ASP A 81 18.03 12.94 -4.85
N PHE A 82 16.83 13.14 -5.39
CA PHE A 82 15.59 13.05 -4.61
C PHE A 82 15.21 11.61 -4.27
N ASN A 83 15.39 10.67 -5.19
CA ASN A 83 15.17 9.25 -4.91
C ASN A 83 16.14 8.74 -3.84
N SER A 84 17.36 9.27 -3.79
CA SER A 84 18.33 8.94 -2.76
C SER A 84 17.79 9.28 -1.37
N ILE A 85 17.04 10.37 -1.19
CA ILE A 85 16.40 10.70 0.09
C ILE A 85 15.47 9.56 0.53
N LEU A 86 14.59 9.11 -0.37
CA LEU A 86 13.63 8.02 -0.10
C LEU A 86 14.31 6.65 0.05
N ASN A 87 15.54 6.50 -0.44
CA ASN A 87 16.39 5.32 -0.30
C ASN A 87 17.37 5.43 0.87
N ALA A 88 17.17 6.36 1.82
CA ALA A 88 18.04 6.49 2.97
C ALA A 88 17.94 5.26 3.91
N PRO A 89 19.08 4.73 4.38
CA PRO A 89 19.10 3.56 5.27
C PRO A 89 18.80 3.90 6.73
N SER A 90 18.65 5.18 7.07
CA SER A 90 18.33 5.65 8.42
C SER A 90 17.69 7.03 8.39
N LEU A 91 17.02 7.41 9.48
CA LEU A 91 16.48 8.77 9.66
C LEU A 91 17.58 9.85 9.60
N ALA A 92 18.75 9.56 10.15
CA ALA A 92 19.90 10.46 10.09
C ALA A 92 20.37 10.67 8.65
N ALA A 93 20.53 9.58 7.88
CA ALA A 93 20.90 9.65 6.47
C ALA A 93 19.82 10.37 5.64
N TYR A 94 18.55 10.12 5.92
CA TYR A 94 17.42 10.79 5.27
C TYR A 94 17.52 12.31 5.46
N SER A 95 17.64 12.73 6.71
CA SER A 95 17.69 14.14 7.09
C SER A 95 18.93 14.84 6.50
N GLN A 96 20.07 14.16 6.46
CA GLN A 96 21.29 14.67 5.83
C GLN A 96 21.13 14.84 4.32
N ARG A 97 20.53 13.87 3.62
CA ARG A 97 20.29 13.94 2.16
C ARG A 97 19.32 15.08 1.83
N VAL A 98 18.25 15.25 2.62
CA VAL A 98 17.33 16.40 2.48
C VAL A 98 18.09 17.72 2.63
N ARG A 99 18.91 17.87 3.69
CA ARG A 99 19.68 19.09 3.93
C ARG A 99 20.60 19.44 2.76
N ARG A 100 21.39 18.48 2.28
CA ARG A 100 22.30 18.67 1.12
C ARG A 100 21.54 19.10 -0.13
N ASN A 101 20.39 18.47 -0.40
CA ASN A 101 19.58 18.84 -1.56
C ASN A 101 18.92 20.22 -1.41
N ARG A 102 18.62 20.67 -0.18
CA ARG A 102 18.18 22.07 0.05
C ARG A 102 19.29 23.07 -0.19
N GLU A 103 20.52 22.78 0.20
CA GLU A 103 21.68 23.63 -0.09
C GLU A 103 21.89 23.75 -1.62
N ARG A 104 21.73 22.64 -2.35
CA ARG A 104 21.92 22.59 -3.80
C ARG A 104 20.78 23.24 -4.59
N TYR A 105 19.52 22.99 -4.20
CA TYR A 105 18.33 23.31 -5.00
C TYR A 105 17.39 24.30 -4.31
N GLY A 106 17.78 24.89 -3.20
CA GLY A 106 16.92 25.76 -2.39
C GLY A 106 16.51 27.07 -3.07
N HIS A 107 17.16 27.44 -4.17
CA HIS A 107 16.79 28.59 -4.99
C HIS A 107 15.61 28.28 -5.93
N GLU A 108 15.38 27.00 -6.26
CA GLU A 108 14.33 26.58 -7.20
C GLU A 108 13.00 26.30 -6.47
N PRO A 109 11.94 27.12 -6.65
CA PRO A 109 10.72 27.01 -5.84
C PRO A 109 10.01 25.64 -5.94
N THR A 110 9.96 25.07 -7.13
CA THR A 110 9.34 23.76 -7.39
C THR A 110 10.05 22.63 -6.64
N LEU A 111 11.39 22.66 -6.63
CA LEU A 111 12.24 21.68 -5.97
C LEU A 111 12.24 21.89 -4.45
N LEU A 112 12.34 23.14 -4.00
CA LEU A 112 12.27 23.52 -2.60
C LEU A 112 10.96 23.04 -1.96
N LYS A 113 9.82 23.29 -2.62
CA LYS A 113 8.50 22.80 -2.15
C LYS A 113 8.48 21.28 -1.96
N ARG A 114 9.10 20.52 -2.86
CA ARG A 114 9.21 19.06 -2.71
C ARG A 114 10.11 18.69 -1.54
N LEU A 115 11.23 19.37 -1.35
CA LEU A 115 12.14 19.16 -0.22
C LEU A 115 11.48 19.51 1.13
N ASP A 116 10.67 20.57 1.18
CA ASP A 116 9.85 20.89 2.36
C ASP A 116 8.91 19.74 2.70
N ILE A 117 8.20 19.20 1.72
CA ILE A 117 7.30 18.05 1.94
C ILE A 117 8.07 16.83 2.46
N LEU A 118 9.23 16.52 1.88
CA LEU A 118 10.08 15.40 2.34
C LEU A 118 10.59 15.65 3.78
N THR A 119 10.94 16.89 4.11
CA THR A 119 11.36 17.28 5.47
C THR A 119 10.27 17.03 6.50
N HIS A 120 9.03 17.45 6.19
CA HIS A 120 7.87 17.28 7.08
C HIS A 120 7.46 15.80 7.22
N LYS A 121 7.63 15.01 6.16
CA LYS A 121 7.27 13.58 6.14
C LYS A 121 8.41 12.65 6.54
N ARG A 122 9.55 13.17 7.03
CA ARG A 122 10.75 12.36 7.30
C ARG A 122 10.45 11.12 8.14
N PHE A 123 9.72 11.27 9.24
CA PHE A 123 9.39 10.17 10.14
C PHE A 123 8.51 9.13 9.45
N LEU A 124 7.50 9.56 8.70
CA LEU A 124 6.63 8.63 7.97
C LEU A 124 7.40 7.82 6.93
N PHE A 125 8.34 8.43 6.20
CA PHE A 125 9.14 7.72 5.20
C PHE A 125 10.21 6.81 5.82
N THR A 126 10.64 7.06 7.05
CA THR A 126 11.68 6.24 7.71
C THR A 126 11.15 5.30 8.78
N ASN A 127 9.86 5.38 9.16
CA ASN A 127 9.29 4.56 10.23
C ASN A 127 9.40 3.06 9.93
N HIS A 128 9.36 2.63 8.66
CA HIS A 128 9.61 1.23 8.28
C HIS A 128 10.97 0.70 8.74
N LEU A 129 11.96 1.57 8.97
CA LEU A 129 13.30 1.17 9.44
C LEU A 129 13.33 0.87 10.94
N LYS A 130 12.29 1.24 11.70
CA LYS A 130 12.18 0.93 13.14
C LYS A 130 11.65 -0.48 13.38
N HIS A 131 10.92 -1.04 12.42
CA HIS A 131 10.16 -2.27 12.55
C HIS A 131 10.76 -3.34 11.65
N LYS A 132 11.12 -4.50 12.21
CA LYS A 132 11.84 -5.57 11.50
C LYS A 132 11.13 -6.06 10.24
N ASP A 133 9.80 -6.15 10.30
CA ASP A 133 8.97 -6.75 9.24
C ASP A 133 8.06 -5.72 8.54
N ALA A 134 8.25 -4.43 8.80
CA ALA A 134 7.42 -3.41 8.16
C ALA A 134 7.85 -3.16 6.70
N SER A 135 6.90 -3.35 5.79
CA SER A 135 7.09 -3.01 4.38
C SER A 135 7.15 -1.49 4.17
N ALA A 136 8.12 -0.99 3.42
CA ALA A 136 8.14 0.40 2.96
C ALA A 136 7.07 0.70 1.88
N TYR A 137 6.34 -0.32 1.43
CA TYR A 137 5.33 -0.23 0.38
C TYR A 137 3.96 -0.60 0.94
N SER A 138 2.96 0.22 0.63
CA SER A 138 1.59 -0.02 1.04
C SER A 138 1.01 -1.26 0.39
N ALA A 139 0.07 -1.89 1.09
CA ALA A 139 -0.67 -3.02 0.55
C ALA A 139 -1.61 -2.56 -0.57
N PRO A 140 -1.98 -3.45 -1.51
CA PRO A 140 -3.05 -3.21 -2.47
C PRO A 140 -4.38 -2.79 -1.82
N LEU A 141 -4.62 -3.17 -0.55
CA LEU A 141 -5.80 -2.81 0.22
C LEU A 141 -5.96 -1.29 0.37
N ASP A 142 -4.94 -0.55 0.78
CA ASP A 142 -5.02 0.92 0.93
C ASP A 142 -5.37 1.62 -0.39
N ARG A 143 -4.79 1.11 -1.48
CA ARG A 143 -5.09 1.61 -2.83
C ARG A 143 -6.54 1.32 -3.22
N SER A 144 -7.05 0.14 -2.87
CA SER A 144 -8.45 -0.24 -3.09
C SER A 144 -9.40 0.66 -2.29
N MET A 145 -9.12 0.94 -1.01
CA MET A 145 -9.95 1.82 -0.19
C MET A 145 -10.12 3.22 -0.80
N ARG A 146 -9.05 3.79 -1.36
CA ARG A 146 -9.13 5.06 -2.10
C ARG A 146 -10.05 5.01 -3.32
N PHE A 147 -10.07 3.90 -4.05
CA PHE A 147 -10.98 3.74 -5.20
C PHE A 147 -12.43 3.53 -4.76
N LEU A 148 -12.63 2.79 -3.67
CA LEU A 148 -13.93 2.59 -3.06
C LEU A 148 -14.53 3.93 -2.64
N ASP A 149 -13.80 4.75 -1.88
CA ASP A 149 -14.25 6.08 -1.45
C ASP A 149 -14.73 6.95 -2.61
N LYS A 150 -13.93 7.04 -3.68
CA LYS A 150 -14.32 7.74 -4.91
C LYS A 150 -15.57 7.17 -5.57
N LYS A 151 -15.81 5.86 -5.44
CA LYS A 151 -16.99 5.20 -5.99
C LYS A 151 -18.21 5.45 -5.11
N LEU A 152 -18.08 5.36 -3.78
CA LEU A 152 -19.14 5.69 -2.83
C LEU A 152 -19.65 7.11 -3.06
N MET A 153 -18.75 8.09 -3.22
CA MET A 153 -19.11 9.47 -3.54
C MET A 153 -19.86 9.62 -4.87
N LYS A 154 -19.56 8.79 -5.88
CA LYS A 154 -20.25 8.81 -7.18
C LYS A 154 -21.62 8.15 -7.15
N PHE A 155 -21.84 7.19 -6.26
CA PHE A 155 -23.14 6.53 -6.13
C PHE A 155 -24.19 7.43 -5.47
N GLY A 156 -23.79 8.57 -4.89
CA GLY A 156 -24.66 9.67 -4.52
C GLY A 156 -25.45 9.41 -3.24
N GLN A 157 -26.32 8.38 -3.24
CA GLN A 157 -27.17 8.00 -2.10
C GLN A 157 -27.52 6.50 -2.15
N TYR A 158 -27.39 5.83 -1.00
CA TYR A 158 -27.90 4.47 -0.82
C TYR A 158 -29.36 4.54 -0.39
N ARG A 159 -30.24 3.76 -1.04
CA ARG A 159 -31.69 3.76 -0.74
C ARG A 159 -32.03 3.06 0.58
N ALA A 160 -31.14 2.22 1.08
CA ALA A 160 -31.28 1.50 2.34
C ALA A 160 -29.89 1.05 2.85
N GLU A 161 -29.75 0.90 4.17
CA GLU A 161 -28.49 0.51 4.84
C GLU A 161 -28.04 -0.91 4.46
N ASP A 162 -29.00 -1.82 4.29
CA ASP A 162 -28.78 -3.22 3.90
C ASP A 162 -28.20 -3.37 2.48
N ALA A 163 -28.39 -2.38 1.60
CA ALA A 163 -27.83 -2.37 0.26
C ALA A 163 -26.32 -2.04 0.21
N ILE A 164 -25.76 -1.50 1.30
CA ILE A 164 -24.36 -1.06 1.34
C ILE A 164 -23.42 -2.27 1.32
N ASN A 165 -23.63 -3.24 2.21
CA ASN A 165 -22.73 -4.39 2.37
C ASN A 165 -22.61 -5.25 1.09
N PRO A 166 -23.71 -5.66 0.41
CA PRO A 166 -23.63 -6.40 -0.84
C PRO A 166 -22.91 -5.63 -1.95
N MET A 167 -23.11 -4.31 -2.01
CA MET A 167 -22.48 -3.44 -3.01
C MET A 167 -20.97 -3.32 -2.78
N VAL A 168 -20.53 -3.07 -1.53
CA VAL A 168 -19.10 -3.00 -1.19
C VAL A 168 -18.43 -4.34 -1.48
N ASN A 169 -19.08 -5.46 -1.14
CA ASN A 169 -18.58 -6.80 -1.42
C ASN A 169 -18.47 -7.06 -2.93
N ALA A 170 -19.52 -6.78 -3.70
CA ALA A 170 -19.51 -6.92 -5.15
C ALA A 170 -18.42 -6.04 -5.79
N TRP A 171 -18.27 -4.80 -5.33
CA TRP A 171 -17.21 -3.90 -5.79
C TRP A 171 -15.82 -4.47 -5.49
N ALA A 172 -15.58 -4.99 -4.29
CA ALA A 172 -14.30 -5.56 -3.89
C ALA A 172 -13.96 -6.79 -4.75
N ILE A 173 -14.93 -7.69 -4.95
CA ILE A 173 -14.79 -8.88 -5.79
C ILE A 173 -14.44 -8.46 -7.23
N VAL A 174 -15.26 -7.60 -7.84
CA VAL A 174 -15.04 -7.16 -9.22
C VAL A 174 -13.71 -6.43 -9.36
N ASN A 175 -13.36 -5.52 -8.46
CA ASN A 175 -12.14 -4.73 -8.59
C ASN A 175 -10.86 -5.59 -8.44
N ASN A 176 -10.88 -6.59 -7.56
CA ASN A 176 -9.75 -7.50 -7.36
C ASN A 176 -9.67 -8.60 -8.43
N LEU A 177 -10.80 -9.08 -8.94
CA LEU A 177 -10.85 -10.22 -9.86
C LEU A 177 -10.98 -9.85 -11.34
N ARG A 178 -11.34 -8.60 -11.69
CA ARG A 178 -11.57 -8.20 -13.10
C ARG A 178 -10.41 -8.47 -14.05
N GLN A 179 -9.16 -8.49 -13.56
CA GLN A 179 -8.00 -8.75 -14.41
C GLN A 179 -7.87 -10.23 -14.80
N PHE A 180 -8.61 -11.11 -14.13
CA PHE A 180 -8.59 -12.56 -14.27
C PHE A 180 -9.86 -13.11 -14.94
N LEU A 181 -10.84 -12.25 -15.23
CA LEU A 181 -12.05 -12.61 -15.97
C LEU A 181 -11.71 -13.05 -17.40
N PRO A 182 -12.61 -13.79 -18.08
CA PRO A 182 -12.48 -14.07 -19.50
C PRO A 182 -12.17 -12.79 -20.31
N ASP A 183 -11.29 -12.92 -21.30
CA ASP A 183 -10.82 -11.84 -22.18
C ASP A 183 -10.03 -10.70 -21.50
N ALA A 184 -9.74 -10.81 -20.20
CA ALA A 184 -8.88 -9.87 -19.50
C ALA A 184 -7.38 -10.19 -19.69
N LYS A 185 -6.52 -9.23 -19.33
CA LYS A 185 -5.06 -9.35 -19.50
C LYS A 185 -4.44 -10.58 -18.81
N LYS A 186 -5.06 -11.09 -17.73
CA LYS A 186 -4.59 -12.26 -16.98
C LYS A 186 -5.63 -13.39 -16.99
N ALA A 187 -6.45 -13.46 -18.04
CA ALA A 187 -7.40 -14.55 -18.20
C ALA A 187 -6.71 -15.92 -18.09
N GLY A 188 -7.33 -16.85 -17.38
CA GLY A 188 -6.79 -18.20 -17.15
C GLY A 188 -5.67 -18.30 -16.11
N GLN A 189 -5.13 -17.18 -15.61
CA GLN A 189 -4.23 -17.18 -14.46
C GLN A 189 -5.04 -17.10 -13.17
N SER A 190 -4.60 -17.82 -12.14
CA SER A 190 -5.10 -17.59 -10.79
C SER A 190 -4.42 -16.41 -10.10
N LEU A 191 -5.08 -15.89 -9.06
CA LEU A 191 -4.54 -14.83 -8.22
C LEU A 191 -3.21 -15.27 -7.57
N ALA A 192 -3.11 -16.53 -7.14
CA ALA A 192 -1.92 -17.08 -6.51
C ALA A 192 -0.76 -17.23 -7.50
N GLU A 193 -1.00 -17.76 -8.70
CA GLU A 193 0.00 -17.84 -9.77
C GLU A 193 0.49 -16.45 -10.19
N HIS A 194 -0.40 -15.46 -10.21
CA HIS A 194 -0.03 -14.07 -10.50
C HIS A 194 0.94 -13.48 -9.47
N PHE A 195 0.84 -13.88 -8.21
CA PHE A 195 1.77 -13.51 -7.15
C PHE A 195 2.95 -14.48 -6.99
N GLY A 196 3.17 -15.35 -7.99
CA GLY A 196 4.34 -16.23 -8.05
C GLY A 196 4.22 -17.51 -7.22
N VAL A 197 3.04 -17.82 -6.69
CA VAL A 197 2.80 -19.07 -5.97
C VAL A 197 2.71 -20.19 -6.99
N GLN A 198 3.59 -21.19 -6.84
CA GLN A 198 3.51 -22.42 -7.62
C GLN A 198 2.45 -23.33 -7.00
N LEU A 199 1.26 -23.36 -7.59
CA LEU A 199 0.17 -24.21 -7.10
C LEU A 199 0.35 -25.71 -7.43
N LYS A 200 1.45 -26.10 -8.08
CA LYS A 200 1.82 -27.49 -8.43
C LYS A 200 0.65 -28.30 -9.05
N GLY A 201 -0.19 -27.65 -9.87
CA GLY A 201 -1.33 -28.28 -10.53
C GLY A 201 -2.63 -28.28 -9.72
N ILE A 202 -2.66 -27.72 -8.51
CA ILE A 202 -3.87 -27.50 -7.72
C ILE A 202 -4.57 -26.24 -8.24
N SER A 203 -5.88 -26.32 -8.52
CA SER A 203 -6.61 -25.11 -8.92
C SER A 203 -6.70 -24.12 -7.76
N TRP A 204 -6.68 -22.83 -8.05
CA TRP A 204 -6.70 -21.81 -7.01
C TRP A 204 -7.95 -21.85 -6.12
N MET A 205 -9.10 -22.30 -6.66
CA MET A 205 -10.31 -22.51 -5.85
C MET A 205 -10.13 -23.66 -4.87
N GLN A 206 -9.41 -24.73 -5.24
CA GLN A 206 -9.02 -25.78 -4.32
C GLN A 206 -8.04 -25.25 -3.26
N ALA A 207 -7.05 -24.44 -3.65
CA ALA A 207 -6.12 -23.82 -2.70
C ALA A 207 -6.82 -22.89 -1.70
N LEU A 208 -7.78 -22.07 -2.16
CA LEU A 208 -8.58 -21.23 -1.27
C LEU A 208 -9.43 -22.06 -0.32
N ASN A 209 -10.11 -23.10 -0.83
CA ASN A 209 -10.87 -24.01 0.01
C ASN A 209 -9.98 -24.66 1.07
N LEU A 210 -8.76 -25.06 0.72
CA LEU A 210 -7.77 -25.60 1.66
C LEU A 210 -7.32 -24.58 2.73
N CYS A 211 -7.21 -23.29 2.37
CA CYS A 211 -6.86 -22.23 3.32
C CYS A 211 -8.03 -21.79 4.22
N THR A 212 -9.27 -21.89 3.73
CA THR A 212 -10.47 -21.52 4.51
C THR A 212 -10.97 -22.63 5.44
N VAL A 213 -10.59 -23.88 5.15
CA VAL A 213 -10.94 -25.04 5.97
C VAL A 213 -9.68 -25.37 6.78
N GLY A 214 -9.55 -24.77 7.97
CA GLY A 214 -8.36 -24.86 8.82
C GLY A 214 -8.03 -26.28 9.30
N ASN A 215 -7.47 -27.10 8.40
CA ASN A 215 -6.98 -28.43 8.73
C ASN A 215 -5.80 -28.82 7.82
N LEU A 216 -4.76 -27.98 7.83
CA LEU A 216 -3.47 -28.36 7.23
C LEU A 216 -2.86 -29.58 7.95
N ASP A 217 -3.14 -29.74 9.24
CA ASP A 217 -2.63 -30.86 10.06
C ASP A 217 -3.29 -32.21 9.74
N ALA A 218 -4.49 -32.21 9.15
CA ALA A 218 -5.18 -33.44 8.75
C ALA A 218 -4.75 -33.99 7.37
N MET A 219 -3.94 -33.24 6.61
CA MET A 219 -3.55 -33.60 5.24
C MET A 219 -2.04 -33.83 5.05
N LEU A 220 -1.23 -33.61 6.08
CA LEU A 220 0.13 -34.14 6.09
C LEU A 220 0.07 -35.61 6.54
N PRO A 221 0.61 -36.57 5.77
CA PRO A 221 0.70 -37.94 6.24
C PRO A 221 1.52 -37.94 7.54
N SER A 222 0.92 -38.40 8.62
CA SER A 222 1.61 -38.66 9.87
C SER A 222 2.51 -39.88 9.69
N THR A 223 3.73 -39.69 9.19
CA THR A 223 4.80 -40.69 9.28
C THR A 223 6.18 -40.03 9.13
N PHE A 224 6.95 -40.13 10.23
CA PHE A 224 8.41 -40.26 10.42
C PHE A 224 9.39 -39.59 9.43
#